data_AF-A0A0F9L9M3-F1
#
_entry.id   AF-A0A0F9L9M3-F1
#
_cell.length_a   1.000
_cell.length_b   1.000
_cell.length_c   1.000
_cell.angle_alpha   90.00
_cell.angle_beta   90.00
_cell.angle_gamma   90.00
#
_symmetry.space_group_name_H-M   'P 1'
#
loop_
_entity.id
_entity.type
_entity.pdbx_description
1 polymer ?
#
loop_
_entity_poly.entity_id
_entity_poly.type
_entity_poly.pdbx_seq_one_letter_code
_entity_poly.pdbx_strand_id
1 'polypeptide(L)'
;MLEFICGQCKKTFFRSVRRRFCSKECHSDSMRLPLKKCPQCCKNFVPGKNKQKFCSLKCFNASAGGARDQPEPPSVHRCRWVPLTQGKFALVDEARYDELACRKWLAVKGPNGHWYAKRAEYRDGRQIGIYMHNQIL
;
A
#
# COMPACT_ATOMS: atom_id res chain seq x y z
N MET A 1 21.98 12.81 46.36
CA MET A 1 20.73 12.28 45.77
C MET A 1 20.12 13.41 44.96
N LEU A 2 19.87 13.23 43.66
CA LEU A 2 19.37 14.31 42.80
C LEU A 2 17.86 14.20 42.62
N GLU A 3 17.19 15.35 42.63
CA GLU A 3 15.75 15.47 42.35
C GLU A 3 15.52 15.62 40.84
N PHE A 4 14.58 14.84 40.31
CA PHE A 4 14.19 14.89 38.90
C PHE A 4 12.68 14.89 38.74
N ILE A 5 12.18 15.51 37.67
CA ILE A 5 10.76 15.49 37.29
C ILE A 5 10.54 14.42 36.23
N CYS A 6 9.57 13.53 36.45
CA CYS A 6 9.23 12.49 35.50
C CYS A 6 8.61 13.09 34.23
N GLY A 7 9.14 12.75 33.05
CA GLY A 7 8.64 13.22 31.76
C GLY A 7 7.18 12.81 31.47
N GLN A 8 6.71 11.72 32.10
CA GLN A 8 5.37 11.15 31.88
C GLN A 8 4.36 11.63 32.92
N CYS A 9 4.52 11.27 34.20
CA CYS A 9 3.54 11.56 35.25
C CYS A 9 3.76 12.91 35.95
N LYS A 10 4.83 13.65 35.59
CA LYS A 10 5.21 14.96 36.15
C LYS A 10 5.49 14.99 37.66
N LYS A 11 5.51 13.84 38.34
CA LYS A 11 5.92 13.72 39.74
C LYS A 11 7.44 13.86 39.90
N THR A 12 7.85 14.44 41.02
CA THR A 12 9.25 14.48 41.44
C THR A 12 9.68 13.11 41.98
N PHE A 13 10.92 12.72 41.69
CA PHE A 13 11.52 11.48 42.15
C PHE A 13 13.02 11.63 42.37
N PHE A 14 13.56 10.81 43.27
CA PHE A 14 14.94 10.90 43.71
C PHE A 14 15.76 9.70 43.22
N ARG A 15 16.93 9.95 42.61
CA ARG A 15 17.87 8.90 42.18
C ARG A 15 19.32 9.34 42.23
N SER A 16 20.22 8.35 42.18
CA SER A 16 21.67 8.53 42.03
C SER A 16 22.12 8.78 40.59
N VAL A 17 21.31 8.42 39.59
CA VAL A 17 21.62 8.55 38.16
C VAL A 17 20.51 9.29 37.41
N ARG A 18 20.89 10.11 36.42
CA ARG A 18 19.94 10.86 35.58
C ARG A 18 19.10 9.90 34.73
N ARG A 19 17.77 9.92 34.92
CA ARG A 19 16.79 9.22 34.07
C ARG A 19 15.61 10.13 33.81
N ARG A 20 14.90 9.89 32.70
CA ARG A 20 13.75 10.72 32.29
C ARG A 20 12.43 10.32 32.99
N PHE A 21 12.32 9.10 33.50
CA PHE A 21 11.06 8.55 34.06
C PHE A 21 11.28 7.96 35.45
N CYS A 22 10.27 8.08 36.33
CA CYS A 22 10.33 7.60 37.71
C CYS A 22 10.24 6.07 37.82
N SER A 23 9.52 5.40 36.91
CA SER A 23 9.29 3.96 36.91
C SER A 23 9.32 3.35 35.51
N LYS A 24 9.36 2.01 35.44
CA LYS A 24 9.21 1.26 34.18
C LYS A 24 7.82 1.49 33.57
N GLU A 25 6.76 1.64 34.37
CA GLU A 25 5.43 1.95 33.82
C GLU A 25 5.45 3.31 33.12
N CYS A 26 6.00 4.35 33.76
CA CYS A 26 6.09 5.68 33.14
C CYS A 26 6.90 5.69 31.84
N HIS A 27 7.97 4.88 31.77
CA HIS A 27 8.68 4.68 30.52
C HIS A 27 7.78 4.02 29.47
N SER A 28 7.14 2.89 29.78
CA SER A 28 6.25 2.19 28.85
C SER A 28 5.07 3.05 28.39
N ASP A 29 4.47 3.84 29.29
CA ASP A 29 3.37 4.76 28.99
C ASP A 29 3.81 5.88 28.05
N SER A 30 5.02 6.40 28.22
CA SER A 30 5.58 7.41 27.32
C SER A 30 5.83 6.87 25.90
N MET A 31 5.91 5.56 25.75
CA MET A 31 6.09 4.88 24.47
C MET A 31 4.76 4.52 23.79
N ARG A 32 3.61 4.65 24.48
CA ARG A 32 2.30 4.34 23.91
C ARG A 32 1.93 5.36 22.84
N LEU A 33 1.47 4.86 21.70
CA LEU A 33 0.98 5.72 20.62
C LEU A 33 -0.40 6.30 20.97
N PRO A 34 -0.65 7.58 20.62
CA PRO A 34 -1.95 8.20 20.86
C PRO A 34 -3.03 7.54 20.00
N LEU A 35 -4.26 7.48 20.55
CA LEU A 35 -5.46 7.13 19.80
C LEU A 35 -5.61 8.10 18.60
N LYS A 36 -5.94 7.54 17.43
CA LYS A 36 -6.19 8.30 16.20
C LYS A 36 -7.60 8.05 15.71
N LYS A 37 -8.19 9.05 15.05
CA LYS A 37 -9.48 8.92 14.35
C LYS A 37 -9.24 8.47 12.91
N CYS A 38 -9.89 7.40 12.48
CA CYS A 38 -9.79 6.95 11.09
C CYS A 38 -10.60 7.89 10.18
N PRO A 39 -10.02 8.42 9.08
CA PRO A 39 -10.75 9.33 8.19
C PRO A 39 -11.84 8.64 7.35
N GLN A 40 -11.79 7.30 7.20
CA GLN A 40 -12.77 6.58 6.37
C GLN A 40 -14.04 6.18 7.14
N CYS A 41 -13.89 5.68 8.37
CA CYS A 41 -15.01 5.17 9.16
C CYS A 41 -15.29 5.99 10.42
N CYS A 42 -14.53 7.07 10.64
CA CYS A 42 -14.63 7.96 11.80
C CYS A 42 -14.44 7.31 13.18
N LYS A 43 -14.07 6.02 13.25
CA LYS A 43 -13.80 5.31 14.51
C LYS A 43 -12.41 5.65 15.06
N ASN A 44 -12.31 5.69 16.38
CA ASN A 44 -11.03 5.80 17.08
C ASN A 44 -10.32 4.44 17.08
N PHE A 45 -9.00 4.44 16.86
CA PHE A 45 -8.18 3.24 16.86
C PHE A 45 -6.80 3.52 17.45
N VAL A 46 -6.19 2.48 18.04
CA VAL A 46 -4.78 2.53 18.46
C VAL A 46 -3.92 2.13 17.27
N PRO A 47 -3.07 3.03 16.75
CA PRO A 47 -2.23 2.69 15.61
C PRO A 47 -1.11 1.73 16.03
N GLY A 48 -0.76 0.75 15.17
CA GLY A 48 0.41 -0.09 15.39
C GLY A 48 1.73 0.63 15.07
N LYS A 49 1.66 1.70 14.27
CA LYS A 49 2.80 2.56 13.91
C LYS A 49 2.35 4.02 13.88
N ASN A 50 3.20 4.97 14.29
CA ASN A 50 2.80 6.38 14.29
C ASN A 50 2.36 6.89 12.89
N LYS A 51 2.91 6.36 11.79
CA LYS A 51 2.51 6.75 10.42
C LYS A 51 1.17 6.13 9.94
N GLN A 52 0.57 5.22 10.70
CA GLN A 52 -0.69 4.56 10.31
C GLN A 52 -1.86 5.54 10.33
N LYS A 53 -2.54 5.70 9.18
CA LYS A 53 -3.66 6.64 8.99
C LYS A 53 -5.04 6.00 9.18
N PHE A 54 -5.18 4.71 8.86
CA PHE A 54 -6.46 4.01 8.84
C PHE A 54 -6.51 2.91 9.89
N CYS A 55 -7.71 2.63 10.41
CA CYS A 55 -7.91 1.59 11.41
C CYS A 55 -7.74 0.17 10.86
N SER A 56 -7.92 -0.02 9.55
CA SER A 56 -7.87 -1.33 8.89
C SER A 56 -7.49 -1.23 7.41
N LEU A 57 -7.07 -2.35 6.83
CA LEU A 57 -6.82 -2.47 5.39
C LEU A 57 -8.08 -2.19 4.57
N LYS A 58 -9.27 -2.59 5.07
CA LYS A 58 -10.55 -2.29 4.42
C LYS A 58 -10.78 -0.78 4.27
N CYS A 59 -10.54 -0.02 5.36
CA CYS A 59 -10.67 1.44 5.33
C CYS A 59 -9.60 2.11 4.45
N PHE A 60 -8.38 1.59 4.45
CA PHE A 60 -7.32 2.06 3.56
C PHE A 60 -7.71 1.85 2.09
N ASN A 61 -8.13 0.64 1.70
CA ASN A 61 -8.54 0.33 0.34
C ASN A 61 -9.77 1.14 -0.10
N ALA A 62 -10.75 1.33 0.79
CA ALA A 62 -11.93 2.14 0.51
C ALA A 62 -11.57 3.63 0.28
N SER A 63 -10.60 4.16 1.02
CA SER A 63 -10.10 5.52 0.82
C SER A 63 -9.22 5.70 -0.42
N ALA A 64 -8.56 4.62 -0.87
CA ALA A 64 -7.63 4.63 -2.00
C ALA A 64 -8.34 4.61 -3.37
N GLY A 65 -9.68 4.61 -3.39
CA GLY A 65 -10.47 4.51 -4.62
C GLY A 65 -10.44 3.09 -5.18
N GLY A 66 -11.41 2.28 -4.76
CA GLY A 66 -12.12 1.21 -5.48
C GLY A 66 -11.62 0.66 -6.83
N ALA A 67 -10.34 0.44 -7.06
CA ALA A 67 -9.81 -0.04 -8.35
C ALA A 67 -10.09 -1.53 -8.67
N ARG A 68 -11.15 -2.13 -8.10
CA ARG A 68 -11.50 -3.54 -8.30
C ARG A 68 -12.92 -3.79 -8.83
N ASP A 69 -13.79 -2.78 -8.82
CA ASP A 69 -15.16 -2.90 -9.34
C ASP A 69 -15.37 -2.03 -10.59
N GLN A 70 -14.40 -2.02 -11.52
CA GLN A 70 -14.71 -1.52 -12.86
C GLN A 70 -15.47 -2.64 -13.60
N PRO A 71 -16.68 -2.38 -14.13
CA PRO A 71 -17.37 -3.35 -14.97
C PRO A 71 -16.46 -3.70 -16.16
N GLU A 72 -16.39 -4.98 -16.50
CA GLU A 72 -15.65 -5.42 -17.69
C GLU A 72 -16.16 -4.63 -18.90
N PRO A 73 -15.27 -4.04 -19.72
CA PRO A 73 -15.71 -3.26 -20.86
C PRO A 73 -16.45 -4.18 -21.85
N PRO A 74 -17.40 -3.65 -22.63
CA PRO A 74 -18.16 -4.45 -23.59
C PRO A 74 -17.25 -5.20 -24.56
N SER A 75 -17.63 -6.42 -24.92
CA SER A 75 -16.88 -7.25 -25.86
C SER A 75 -16.83 -6.59 -27.24
N VAL A 76 -15.63 -6.47 -27.82
CA VAL A 76 -15.41 -5.95 -29.17
C VAL A 76 -15.25 -7.14 -30.13
N HIS A 77 -15.78 -7.06 -31.35
CA HIS A 77 -15.70 -8.18 -32.30
C HIS A 77 -14.26 -8.57 -32.61
N ARG A 78 -13.92 -9.85 -32.40
CA ARG A 78 -12.57 -10.47 -32.57
C ARG A 78 -11.50 -9.98 -31.59
N CYS A 79 -11.88 -9.21 -30.57
CA CYS A 79 -10.95 -8.75 -29.54
C CYS A 79 -11.47 -9.08 -28.13
N ARG A 80 -10.55 -9.31 -27.20
CA ARG A 80 -10.84 -9.60 -25.80
C ARG A 80 -10.06 -8.67 -24.88
N TRP A 81 -10.59 -8.44 -23.69
CA TRP A 81 -9.97 -7.59 -22.67
C TRP A 81 -9.08 -8.43 -21.76
N VAL A 82 -7.78 -8.09 -21.67
CA VAL A 82 -6.86 -8.64 -20.69
C VAL A 82 -6.80 -7.70 -19.48
N PRO A 83 -7.15 -8.17 -18.27
CA PRO A 83 -7.12 -7.34 -17.07
C PRO A 83 -5.67 -7.01 -16.67
N LEU A 84 -5.45 -5.75 -16.31
CA LEU A 84 -4.19 -5.22 -15.80
C LEU A 84 -4.33 -4.80 -14.33
N THR A 85 -3.20 -4.56 -13.67
CA THR A 85 -3.23 -3.91 -12.35
C THR A 85 -3.82 -2.50 -12.40
N GLN A 86 -4.31 -1.99 -11.27
CA GLN A 86 -4.90 -0.64 -11.14
C GLN A 86 -6.25 -0.49 -11.87
N GLY A 87 -6.98 -1.59 -12.09
CA GLY A 87 -8.31 -1.58 -12.70
C GLY A 87 -8.31 -1.20 -14.17
N LYS A 88 -7.19 -1.40 -14.88
CA LYS A 88 -7.06 -1.10 -16.32
C LYS A 88 -7.22 -2.38 -17.13
N PHE A 89 -7.55 -2.22 -18.41
CA PHE A 89 -7.70 -3.34 -19.35
C PHE A 89 -6.91 -3.03 -20.63
N ALA A 90 -6.34 -4.07 -21.24
CA ALA A 90 -5.75 -4.00 -22.57
C ALA A 90 -6.65 -4.75 -23.55
N LEU A 91 -6.89 -4.17 -24.72
CA LEU A 91 -7.60 -4.83 -25.81
C LEU A 91 -6.60 -5.65 -26.63
N VAL A 92 -6.88 -6.94 -26.82
CA VAL A 92 -6.02 -7.85 -27.59
C VAL A 92 -6.88 -8.65 -28.58
N ASP A 93 -6.30 -9.06 -29.70
CA ASP A 93 -6.97 -9.97 -30.62
C ASP A 93 -7.27 -11.31 -29.96
N GLU A 94 -8.42 -11.89 -30.30
CA GLU A 94 -8.87 -13.17 -29.75
C GLU A 94 -7.87 -14.31 -29.99
N ALA A 95 -7.18 -14.29 -31.13
CA ALA A 95 -6.15 -15.29 -31.49
C ALA A 95 -4.96 -15.33 -30.53
N ARG A 96 -4.67 -14.24 -29.80
CA ARG A 96 -3.55 -14.15 -28.84
C ARG A 96 -4.02 -14.07 -27.39
N TYR A 97 -5.34 -14.13 -27.16
CA TYR A 97 -5.92 -13.92 -25.84
C TYR A 97 -5.41 -14.95 -24.83
N ASP A 98 -5.48 -16.24 -25.15
CA ASP A 98 -5.14 -17.31 -24.21
C ASP A 98 -3.66 -17.25 -23.77
N GLU A 99 -2.76 -16.91 -24.70
CA GLU A 99 -1.33 -16.75 -24.42
C GLU A 99 -1.00 -15.54 -23.55
N LEU A 100 -1.78 -14.46 -23.68
CA LEU A 100 -1.57 -13.21 -22.96
C LEU A 100 -2.30 -13.21 -21.60
N ALA A 101 -3.50 -13.78 -21.54
CA ALA A 101 -4.34 -13.83 -20.34
C ALA A 101 -3.76 -14.74 -19.26
N CYS A 102 -2.97 -15.76 -19.62
CA CYS A 102 -2.30 -16.63 -18.65
C CYS A 102 -1.19 -15.92 -17.84
N ARG A 103 -0.78 -14.71 -18.23
CA ARG A 103 0.31 -13.96 -17.61
C ARG A 103 -0.20 -12.78 -16.80
N LYS A 104 0.49 -12.45 -15.70
CA LYS A 104 0.18 -11.27 -14.89
C LYS A 104 0.78 -10.00 -15.51
N TRP A 105 -0.07 -9.13 -16.02
CA TRP A 105 0.31 -7.85 -16.62
C TRP A 105 0.12 -6.67 -15.66
N LEU A 106 1.09 -5.76 -15.66
CA LEU A 106 1.07 -4.53 -14.87
C LEU A 106 0.70 -3.35 -15.79
N ALA A 107 -0.20 -2.49 -15.34
CA ALA A 107 -0.43 -1.18 -15.94
C ALA A 107 0.65 -0.21 -15.46
N VAL A 108 1.47 0.28 -16.39
CA VAL A 108 2.56 1.23 -16.11
C VAL A 108 2.30 2.51 -16.90
N LYS A 109 2.38 3.66 -16.22
CA LYS A 109 2.23 4.97 -16.84
C LYS A 109 3.60 5.48 -17.30
N GLY A 110 3.72 5.81 -18.58
CA GLY A 110 4.93 6.38 -19.18
C GLY A 110 5.07 7.89 -18.90
N PRO A 111 6.22 8.49 -19.28
CA PRO A 111 6.53 9.90 -19.03
C PRO A 111 5.55 10.86 -19.73
N ASN A 112 5.04 10.49 -20.91
CA ASN A 112 4.07 11.28 -21.67
C ASN A 112 2.60 11.04 -21.22
N GLY A 113 2.40 10.28 -20.14
CA GLY A 113 1.08 9.96 -19.60
C GLY A 113 0.36 8.77 -20.26
N HIS A 114 0.92 8.18 -21.32
CA HIS A 114 0.40 6.95 -21.94
C HIS A 114 0.52 5.75 -20.99
N TRP A 115 -0.45 4.83 -21.10
CA TRP A 115 -0.45 3.58 -20.33
C TRP A 115 0.10 2.43 -21.17
N TYR A 116 0.91 1.59 -20.55
CA TYR A 116 1.47 0.39 -21.14
C TYR A 116 1.17 -0.83 -20.26
N ALA A 117 0.84 -1.95 -20.90
CA ALA A 117 0.86 -3.25 -20.25
C ALA A 117 2.29 -3.80 -20.26
N LYS A 118 2.87 -4.00 -19.09
CA LYS A 118 4.25 -4.50 -18.91
C LYS A 118 4.25 -5.70 -17.96
N ARG A 119 5.10 -6.68 -18.24
CA ARG A 119 5.45 -7.75 -17.30
C ARG A 119 6.97 -7.87 -17.19
N ALA A 120 7.44 -8.44 -16.09
CA ALA A 120 8.83 -8.81 -15.91
C ALA A 120 9.00 -10.30 -16.23
N GLU A 121 10.06 -10.64 -16.95
CA GLU A 121 10.47 -12.02 -17.21
C GLU A 121 11.97 -12.13 -16.88
N TYR A 122 12.40 -13.26 -16.32
CA TYR A 122 13.82 -13.54 -16.12
C TYR A 122 14.32 -14.38 -17.29
N ARG A 123 15.34 -13.90 -17.99
CA ARG A 123 16.08 -14.65 -19.01
C ARG A 123 17.57 -14.46 -18.78
N ASP A 124 18.33 -15.55 -18.83
CA ASP A 124 19.80 -15.54 -18.74
C ASP A 124 20.33 -14.75 -17.53
N GLY A 125 19.70 -14.95 -16.36
CA GLY A 125 20.07 -14.27 -15.12
C GLY A 125 19.74 -12.77 -15.07
N ARG A 126 19.08 -12.21 -16.11
CA ARG A 126 18.68 -10.80 -16.19
C ARG A 126 17.16 -10.67 -16.20
N GLN A 127 16.66 -9.70 -15.46
CA GLN A 127 15.24 -9.34 -15.49
C GLN A 127 14.99 -8.43 -16.70
N ILE A 128 14.21 -8.90 -17.65
CA ILE A 128 13.79 -8.14 -18.82
C ILE A 128 12.33 -7.66 -18.66
N GLY A 129 12.05 -6.45 -19.13
CA GLY A 129 10.70 -5.90 -19.19
C GLY A 129 10.08 -6.19 -20.55
N ILE A 130 8.99 -6.96 -20.58
CA ILE A 130 8.26 -7.27 -21.80
C ILE A 130 6.98 -6.43 -21.81
N TYR A 131 6.78 -5.69 -22.89
CA TYR A 131 5.57 -4.92 -23.11
C TYR A 131 4.60 -5.69 -24.01
N MET A 132 3.31 -5.58 -23.75
CA MET A 132 2.28 -6.33 -24.49
C MET A 132 2.25 -5.95 -25.97
N HIS A 133 2.51 -4.69 -26.32
CA HIS A 133 2.59 -4.25 -27.73
C HIS A 133 3.67 -5.00 -28.54
N ASN A 134 4.78 -5.39 -27.89
CA ASN A 134 5.82 -6.19 -28.54
C ASN A 134 5.44 -7.67 -28.73
N GLN A 135 4.34 -8.12 -28.12
CA GLN A 135 3.84 -9.48 -28.22
C GLN A 135 2.59 -9.60 -29.09
N ILE A 136 2.13 -8.53 -29.73
CA ILE A 136 0.95 -8.54 -30.62
C ILE A 136 1.35 -8.25 -32.09
N LEU A 137 2.63 -7.96 -32.36
CA LEU A 137 3.23 -7.82 -33.69
C LEU A 137 2.89 -8.98 -34.64
#